data_AF-X0YXN4-F1
#
_entry.id   AF-X0YXN4-F1
#
_cell.length_a   1.000
_cell.length_b   1.000
_cell.length_c   1.000
_cell.angle_alpha   90.00
_cell.angle_beta   90.00
_cell.angle_gamma   90.00
#
_symmetry.space_group_name_H-M   'P 1'
#
loop_
_entity.id
_entity.type
_entity.pdbx_description
1 polymer ?
#
loop_
_entity_poly.entity_id
_entity_poly.type
_entity_poly.pdbx_seq_one_letter_code
_entity_poly.pdbx_strand_id
1 'polypeptide(L)'
;EPLKLKKPSKIFVCSVSDFWGKGVSQAWREEVYNIIKDCPQHTFQILTKQPHNITTHDCLHCPEDVWLGVTVTSGTPLVKAKSWLIDFVNLKFLSCEPLLGEINLTTFTLMSIDWIILGAQTNPYKPPKIEWMLKILKLARSWDIPIYMKSNLRKVWPDKLIQDLPE
;
A
#
# COMPACT_ATOMS: atom_id res chain seq x y z
N GLU A 1 22.07 -1.06 1.94
CA GLU A 1 21.81 -1.99 0.82
C GLU A 1 21.40 -1.30 -0.48
N PRO A 2 20.39 -0.39 -0.53
CA PRO A 2 19.97 0.25 -1.78
C PRO A 2 21.10 1.02 -2.49
N LEU A 3 21.98 1.70 -1.75
CA LEU A 3 23.17 2.38 -2.28
C LEU A 3 24.12 1.50 -3.11
N LYS A 4 24.05 0.17 -2.97
CA LYS A 4 24.88 -0.77 -3.73
C LYS A 4 24.22 -1.24 -5.03
N LEU A 5 22.92 -1.01 -5.20
CA LEU A 5 22.15 -1.45 -6.36
C LEU A 5 22.26 -0.42 -7.50
N LYS A 6 22.94 -0.81 -8.57
CA LYS A 6 23.12 0.05 -9.75
C LYS A 6 21.93 0.06 -10.70
N LYS A 7 21.15 -1.02 -10.72
CA LYS A 7 19.99 -1.14 -11.61
C LYS A 7 18.73 -0.60 -10.94
N PRO A 8 17.91 0.20 -11.64
CA PRO A 8 16.60 0.60 -11.14
C PRO A 8 15.82 -0.60 -10.61
N SER A 9 15.26 -0.46 -9.42
CA SER A 9 14.70 -1.55 -8.64
C SER A 9 13.51 -1.03 -7.84
N LYS A 10 12.49 -1.88 -7.64
CA LYS A 10 11.40 -1.62 -6.69
C LYS A 10 11.78 -2.25 -5.35
N ILE A 11 11.84 -1.45 -4.31
CA ILE A 11 12.34 -1.85 -3.00
C ILE A 11 11.22 -1.73 -1.99
N PHE A 12 10.82 -2.85 -1.39
CA PHE A 12 9.82 -2.85 -0.33
C PHE A 12 10.48 -2.70 1.03
N VAL A 13 10.32 -1.52 1.64
CA VAL A 13 10.90 -1.18 2.94
C VAL A 13 10.06 -1.82 4.04
N CYS A 14 10.71 -2.34 5.10
CA CYS A 14 10.03 -2.98 6.23
C CYS A 14 9.14 -4.16 5.82
N SER A 15 9.63 -5.07 4.97
CA SER A 15 8.85 -6.19 4.42
C SER A 15 8.18 -7.12 5.46
N VAL A 16 8.70 -7.15 6.68
CA VAL A 16 8.18 -7.94 7.81
C VAL A 16 7.87 -7.10 9.05
N SER A 17 8.12 -5.79 9.00
CA SER A 17 7.89 -4.85 10.10
C SER A 17 6.94 -3.73 9.65
N ASP A 18 6.71 -2.73 10.51
CA ASP A 18 5.87 -1.59 10.17
C ASP A 18 6.73 -0.32 10.30
N PHE A 19 6.86 0.44 9.22
CA PHE A 19 7.71 1.63 9.16
C PHE A 19 7.25 2.73 10.12
N TRP A 20 5.95 2.82 10.38
CA TRP A 20 5.37 3.68 11.42
C TRP A 20 4.87 2.86 12.62
N GLY A 21 5.48 1.69 12.85
CA GLY A 21 5.14 0.83 13.98
C GLY A 21 5.46 1.48 15.33
N LYS A 22 4.74 1.04 16.37
CA LYS A 22 5.04 1.43 17.75
C LYS A 22 6.52 1.19 18.09
N GLY A 23 7.18 2.22 18.59
CA GLY A 23 8.60 2.18 19.01
C GLY A 23 9.60 2.54 17.92
N VAL A 24 9.16 2.78 16.68
CA VAL A 24 10.03 3.30 15.62
C VAL A 24 10.22 4.80 15.82
N SER A 25 11.46 5.25 16.02
CA SER A 25 11.78 6.66 16.25
C SER A 25 11.68 7.47 14.96
N GLN A 26 11.36 8.76 15.08
CA GLN A 26 11.39 9.68 13.94
C GLN A 26 12.80 9.79 13.34
N ALA A 27 13.83 9.88 14.18
CA ALA A 27 15.22 9.96 13.74
C ALA A 27 15.63 8.78 12.85
N TRP A 28 15.19 7.56 13.19
CA TRP A 28 15.45 6.40 12.34
C TRP A 28 14.71 6.48 11.00
N ARG A 29 13.46 6.96 10.98
CA ARG A 29 12.73 7.18 9.71
C ARG A 29 13.41 8.23 8.84
N GLU A 30 13.96 9.28 9.45
CA GLU A 30 14.71 10.33 8.77
C GLU A 30 16.00 9.79 8.13
N GLU A 31 16.73 8.92 8.82
CA GLU A 31 17.87 8.20 8.24
C GLU A 31 17.46 7.38 7.00
N VAL A 32 16.32 6.69 7.06
CA VAL A 32 15.81 5.95 5.91
C VAL A 32 15.40 6.88 4.77
N TYR A 33 14.72 8.00 5.06
CA TYR A 33 14.39 9.00 4.04
C TYR A 33 15.64 9.57 3.36
N ASN A 34 16.72 9.80 4.10
CA ASN A 34 17.99 10.26 3.51
C ASN A 34 18.58 9.22 2.57
N ILE A 35 18.57 7.93 2.94
CA ILE A 35 19.01 6.84 2.06
C ILE A 35 18.16 6.76 0.78
N ILE A 36 16.85 6.98 0.89
CA ILE A 36 15.93 7.01 -0.26
C ILE A 36 16.30 8.16 -1.20
N LYS A 37 16.54 9.37 -0.67
CA LYS A 37 16.98 10.54 -1.45
C LYS A 37 18.30 10.32 -2.17
N ASP A 38 19.22 9.57 -1.55
CA ASP A 38 20.50 9.19 -2.16
C ASP A 38 20.37 8.11 -3.25
N CYS A 39 19.17 7.55 -3.45
CA CYS A 39 18.90 6.46 -4.40
C CYS A 39 17.75 6.77 -5.37
N PRO A 40 17.77 7.89 -6.12
CA PRO A 40 16.65 8.33 -6.97
C PRO A 40 16.36 7.38 -8.14
N GLN A 41 17.28 6.47 -8.47
CA GLN A 41 17.05 5.43 -9.48
C GLN A 41 16.11 4.30 -9.01
N HIS A 42 15.71 4.28 -7.73
CA HIS A 42 14.87 3.24 -7.16
C HIS A 42 13.49 3.78 -6.80
N THR A 43 12.49 2.93 -6.94
CA THR A 43 11.16 3.17 -6.39
C THR A 43 11.06 2.47 -5.04
N PHE A 44 10.67 3.21 -4.01
CA PHE A 44 10.51 2.62 -2.67
C PHE A 44 9.03 2.44 -2.36
N GLN A 45 8.66 1.28 -1.86
CA GLN A 45 7.31 1.00 -1.36
C GLN A 45 7.38 0.89 0.15
N ILE A 46 6.57 1.67 0.86
CA ILE A 46 6.42 1.59 2.31
C ILE A 46 4.96 1.28 2.62
N LEU A 47 4.69 0.26 3.42
CA LEU A 47 3.34 -0.14 3.82
C LEU A 47 3.20 -0.08 5.34
N THR A 48 2.07 0.43 5.84
CA THR A 48 1.76 0.42 7.27
C THR A 48 0.36 -0.09 7.59
N LYS A 49 0.23 -0.71 8.76
CA LYS A 49 -1.04 -1.04 9.42
C LYS A 49 -1.42 0.01 10.47
N GLN A 50 -0.50 0.92 10.78
CA GLN A 50 -0.63 1.94 11.82
C GLN A 50 -0.49 3.35 11.20
N PRO A 51 -1.33 3.72 10.20
CA PRO A 51 -1.23 5.05 9.59
C PRO A 51 -1.41 6.19 10.59
N HIS A 52 -2.03 5.92 11.75
CA HIS A 52 -2.21 6.89 12.82
C HIS A 52 -0.92 7.36 13.52
N ASN A 53 0.22 6.69 13.28
CA ASN A 53 1.52 7.06 13.83
C ASN A 53 2.35 7.92 12.88
N ILE A 54 1.85 8.18 11.67
CA ILE A 54 2.46 9.14 10.76
C ILE A 54 2.42 10.52 11.44
N THR A 55 3.43 11.34 11.20
CA THR A 55 3.50 12.69 11.78
C THR A 55 3.56 13.75 10.69
N THR A 56 3.29 15.01 11.02
CA THR A 56 3.51 16.13 10.10
C THR A 56 4.96 16.19 9.61
N HIS A 57 5.93 15.78 10.43
CA HIS A 57 7.32 15.67 9.99
C HIS A 57 7.45 14.64 8.86
N ASP A 58 6.81 13.48 8.97
CA ASP A 58 6.79 12.47 7.91
C ASP A 58 6.17 13.02 6.62
N CYS A 59 5.03 13.73 6.70
CA CYS A 59 4.39 14.34 5.53
C CYS A 59 5.28 15.37 4.81
N LEU A 60 6.14 16.08 5.54
CA LEU A 60 7.03 17.10 5.00
C LEU A 60 8.37 16.57 4.47
N HIS A 61 8.84 15.42 4.98
CA HIS A 61 10.20 14.93 4.72
C HIS A 61 10.25 13.62 3.93
N CYS A 62 9.11 12.93 3.78
CA CYS A 62 9.03 11.73 2.96
C CYS A 62 9.37 12.07 1.50
N PRO A 63 10.33 11.37 0.86
CA PRO A 63 10.71 11.64 -0.52
C PRO A 63 9.58 11.30 -1.50
N GLU A 64 9.47 12.03 -2.61
CA GLU A 64 8.40 11.85 -3.61
C GLU A 64 8.40 10.45 -4.27
N ASP A 65 9.58 9.85 -4.46
CA ASP A 65 9.77 8.52 -5.07
C ASP A 65 9.29 7.35 -4.18
N VAL A 66 8.70 7.67 -3.03
CA VAL A 66 8.08 6.70 -2.14
C VAL A 66 6.62 6.48 -2.53
N TRP A 67 6.26 5.22 -2.78
CA TRP A 67 4.90 4.75 -2.86
C TRP A 67 4.41 4.38 -1.45
N LEU A 68 3.37 5.06 -1.01
CA LEU A 68 2.85 4.99 0.35
C LEU A 68 1.61 4.13 0.44
N GLY A 69 1.74 3.02 1.15
CA GLY A 69 0.71 2.01 1.31
C GLY A 69 0.08 2.03 2.68
N VAL A 70 -1.23 1.81 2.73
CA VAL A 70 -1.93 1.41 3.96
C VAL A 70 -2.59 0.06 3.81
N THR A 71 -2.45 -0.78 4.83
CA THR A 71 -3.15 -2.05 4.89
C THR A 71 -4.60 -1.80 5.29
N VAL A 72 -5.54 -2.23 4.46
CA VAL A 72 -6.98 -2.11 4.73
C VAL A 72 -7.58 -3.50 4.84
N THR A 73 -8.23 -3.76 5.97
CA THR A 73 -8.99 -4.99 6.24
C THR A 73 -10.45 -4.62 6.54
N SER A 74 -11.36 -5.59 6.58
CA SER A 74 -12.78 -5.35 6.87
C SER A 74 -13.04 -4.68 8.23
N GLY A 75 -12.09 -4.73 9.17
CA GLY A 75 -12.17 -4.05 10.46
C GLY A 75 -11.39 -2.74 10.55
N THR A 76 -10.69 -2.31 9.50
CA THR A 76 -9.86 -1.10 9.53
C THR A 76 -10.78 0.14 9.59
N PRO A 77 -10.63 1.04 10.59
CA PRO A 77 -11.38 2.29 10.63
C PRO A 77 -10.93 3.22 9.49
N LEU A 78 -11.71 3.29 8.42
CA LEU A 78 -11.34 4.04 7.20
C LEU A 78 -11.16 5.54 7.43
N VAL A 79 -11.90 6.11 8.39
CA VAL A 79 -11.78 7.53 8.79
C VAL A 79 -10.37 7.85 9.30
N LYS A 80 -9.72 6.92 10.00
CA LYS A 80 -8.35 7.14 10.46
C LYS A 80 -7.36 7.05 9.32
N ALA A 81 -7.53 6.16 8.35
CA ALA A 81 -6.72 6.16 7.13
C ALA A 81 -6.92 7.44 6.31
N LYS A 82 -8.10 8.08 6.46
CA LYS A 82 -8.50 9.26 5.70
C LYS A 82 -7.69 10.53 5.97
N SER A 83 -7.28 10.81 7.21
CA SER A 83 -6.55 12.06 7.47
C SER A 83 -5.16 12.06 6.81
N TRP A 84 -4.45 10.94 6.88
CA TRP A 84 -3.04 10.86 6.44
C TRP A 84 -2.89 10.86 4.93
N LEU A 85 -3.73 10.13 4.20
CA LEU A 85 -3.58 10.03 2.75
C LEU A 85 -3.82 11.39 2.04
N ILE A 86 -4.45 12.37 2.68
CA ILE A 86 -4.64 13.70 2.07
C ILE A 86 -3.35 14.52 2.14
N ASP A 87 -2.53 14.34 3.18
CA ASP A 87 -1.38 15.20 3.47
C ASP A 87 -0.12 14.85 2.67
N PHE A 88 -0.08 13.70 1.99
CA PHE A 88 1.04 13.30 1.14
C PHE A 88 0.81 13.67 -0.32
N VAL A 89 1.88 14.07 -1.01
CA VAL A 89 1.90 14.23 -2.47
C VAL A 89 2.31 12.95 -3.20
N ASN A 90 2.85 11.99 -2.46
CA ASN A 90 3.29 10.68 -2.94
C ASN A 90 2.17 9.88 -3.61
N LEU A 91 2.57 8.94 -4.46
CA LEU A 91 1.70 7.86 -4.92
C LEU A 91 1.19 7.05 -3.74
N LYS A 92 -0.13 6.84 -3.68
CA LYS A 92 -0.83 6.18 -2.57
C LYS A 92 -1.45 4.88 -3.02
N PHE A 93 -1.25 3.83 -2.23
CA PHE A 93 -1.86 2.53 -2.51
C PHE A 93 -2.59 1.92 -1.30
N LEU A 94 -3.63 1.15 -1.60
CA LEU A 94 -4.33 0.35 -0.60
C LEU A 94 -3.93 -1.11 -0.74
N SER A 95 -3.39 -1.68 0.33
CA SER A 95 -3.16 -3.12 0.42
C SER A 95 -4.33 -3.79 1.11
N CYS A 96 -5.25 -4.34 0.33
CA CYS A 96 -6.39 -5.12 0.82
C CYS A 96 -5.95 -6.58 1.01
N GLU A 97 -5.04 -6.82 1.96
CA GLU A 97 -4.51 -8.14 2.26
C GLU A 97 -4.17 -8.34 3.75
N PRO A 98 -4.60 -9.46 4.35
CA PRO A 98 -5.50 -10.45 3.76
C PRO A 98 -6.93 -9.90 3.64
N LEU A 99 -7.58 -10.11 2.50
CA LEU A 99 -8.97 -9.72 2.28
C LEU A 99 -9.92 -10.72 2.95
N LEU A 100 -10.11 -10.57 4.26
CA LEU A 100 -10.91 -11.48 5.09
C LEU A 100 -12.39 -11.10 5.23
N GLY A 101 -12.80 -9.97 4.66
CA GLY A 101 -14.17 -9.48 4.68
C GLY A 101 -14.40 -8.42 3.63
N GLU A 102 -15.66 -8.01 3.45
CA GLU A 102 -16.01 -6.92 2.55
C GLU A 102 -15.38 -5.60 3.03
N ILE A 103 -14.82 -4.83 2.09
CA ILE A 103 -14.27 -3.49 2.33
C ILE A 103 -15.03 -2.51 1.45
N ASN A 104 -15.64 -1.50 2.07
CA ASN A 104 -16.29 -0.42 1.34
C ASN A 104 -15.28 0.71 1.06
N LEU A 105 -14.78 0.77 -0.16
CA LEU A 105 -13.78 1.78 -0.56
C LEU A 105 -14.38 3.10 -1.07
N THR A 106 -15.71 3.27 -1.02
CA THR A 106 -16.38 4.50 -1.48
C THR A 106 -15.87 5.74 -0.74
N THR A 107 -15.45 5.61 0.52
CA THR A 107 -14.90 6.74 1.28
C THR A 107 -13.50 7.15 0.81
N PHE A 108 -12.75 6.25 0.17
CA PHE A 108 -11.38 6.50 -0.32
C PHE A 108 -11.36 7.09 -1.73
N THR A 109 -12.42 6.99 -2.52
CA THR A 109 -12.46 7.64 -3.84
C THR A 109 -12.41 9.16 -3.74
N LEU A 110 -12.68 9.73 -2.55
CA LEU A 110 -12.44 11.15 -2.25
C LEU A 110 -10.96 11.49 -1.98
N MET A 111 -10.02 10.55 -2.11
CA MET A 111 -8.66 10.66 -1.56
C MET A 111 -7.50 10.52 -2.55
N SER A 112 -7.77 10.44 -3.85
CA SER A 112 -6.75 10.17 -4.89
C SER A 112 -5.87 8.96 -4.53
N ILE A 113 -6.48 7.78 -4.53
CA ILE A 113 -5.74 6.51 -4.45
C ILE A 113 -5.26 6.15 -5.85
N ASP A 114 -3.99 5.82 -5.97
CA ASP A 114 -3.34 5.56 -7.26
C ASP A 114 -3.21 4.07 -7.56
N TRP A 115 -3.32 3.19 -6.56
CA TRP A 115 -3.15 1.74 -6.77
C TRP A 115 -3.84 0.89 -5.69
N ILE A 116 -4.35 -0.28 -6.07
CA ILE A 116 -4.97 -1.23 -5.13
C ILE A 116 -4.35 -2.61 -5.28
N ILE A 117 -3.94 -3.21 -4.17
CA ILE A 117 -3.44 -4.57 -4.09
C ILE A 117 -4.48 -5.47 -3.43
N LEU A 118 -4.77 -6.62 -4.04
CA LEU A 118 -5.65 -7.65 -3.49
C LEU A 118 -4.85 -8.91 -3.18
N GLY A 119 -5.10 -9.51 -2.01
CA GLY A 119 -4.45 -10.76 -1.63
C GLY A 119 -5.24 -11.60 -0.63
N ALA A 120 -5.06 -12.92 -0.70
CA ALA A 120 -5.57 -13.87 0.29
C ALA A 120 -4.66 -13.93 1.52
N GLN A 121 -5.16 -14.49 2.62
CA GLN A 121 -4.28 -14.96 3.69
C GLN A 121 -3.53 -16.21 3.19
N THR A 122 -2.21 -16.24 3.32
CA THR A 122 -1.41 -17.38 2.85
C THR A 122 -1.36 -18.53 3.86
N ASN A 123 -1.15 -18.23 5.15
CA ASN A 123 -0.97 -19.25 6.20
C ASN A 123 -1.80 -18.95 7.47
N PRO A 124 -2.80 -19.78 7.84
CA PRO A 124 -3.45 -20.77 6.96
C PRO A 124 -4.07 -20.09 5.74
N TYR A 125 -4.23 -20.85 4.65
CA TYR A 125 -4.84 -20.30 3.43
C TYR A 125 -6.32 -19.98 3.67
N LYS A 126 -6.69 -18.70 3.54
CA LYS A 126 -8.09 -18.26 3.57
C LYS A 126 -8.37 -17.37 2.36
N PRO A 127 -9.11 -17.87 1.35
CA PRO A 127 -9.42 -17.08 0.18
C PRO A 127 -10.48 -16.01 0.48
N PRO A 128 -10.39 -14.83 -0.15
CA PRO A 128 -11.50 -13.88 -0.16
C PRO A 128 -12.69 -14.44 -0.95
N LYS A 129 -13.89 -13.94 -0.66
CA LYS A 129 -15.03 -14.18 -1.55
C LYS A 129 -14.87 -13.38 -2.84
N ILE A 130 -15.21 -14.00 -3.97
CA ILE A 130 -15.16 -13.36 -5.30
C ILE A 130 -16.01 -12.08 -5.34
N GLU A 131 -17.17 -12.09 -4.67
CA GLU A 131 -18.07 -10.93 -4.59
C GLU A 131 -17.38 -9.68 -4.01
N TRP A 132 -16.49 -9.83 -3.02
CA TRP A 132 -15.76 -8.71 -2.43
C TRP A 132 -14.74 -8.14 -3.40
N MET A 133 -14.02 -9.01 -4.11
CA MET A 133 -13.05 -8.60 -5.13
C MET A 133 -13.73 -7.92 -6.32
N LEU A 134 -14.89 -8.42 -6.76
CA LEU A 134 -15.66 -7.81 -7.86
C LEU A 134 -16.17 -6.41 -7.50
N LYS A 135 -16.60 -6.18 -6.25
CA LYS A 135 -16.99 -4.84 -5.78
C LYS A 135 -15.82 -3.85 -5.84
N ILE A 136 -14.63 -4.27 -5.38
CA ILE A 136 -13.42 -3.44 -5.45
C ILE A 136 -13.02 -3.19 -6.91
N LEU A 137 -13.04 -4.23 -7.76
CA LEU A 137 -12.71 -4.12 -9.18
C LEU A 137 -13.64 -3.16 -9.93
N LYS A 138 -14.94 -3.22 -9.66
CA LYS A 138 -15.92 -2.30 -10.26
C LYS A 138 -15.63 -0.86 -9.88
N LEU A 139 -15.31 -0.61 -8.62
CA LEU A 139 -14.95 0.72 -8.13
C LEU A 139 -13.62 1.19 -8.75
N ALA A 140 -12.57 0.38 -8.70
CA ALA A 140 -11.28 0.76 -9.28
C ALA A 140 -11.39 1.12 -10.76
N ARG A 141 -12.12 0.32 -11.56
CA ARG A 141 -12.38 0.61 -12.97
C ARG A 141 -13.17 1.89 -13.22
N SER A 142 -14.12 2.25 -12.34
CA SER A 142 -14.88 3.49 -12.52
C SER A 142 -14.05 4.74 -12.28
N TRP A 143 -12.89 4.61 -11.62
CA TRP A 143 -11.96 5.68 -11.28
C TRP A 143 -10.60 5.52 -11.96
N ASP A 144 -10.47 4.59 -12.90
CA ASP A 144 -9.23 4.26 -13.60
C ASP A 144 -8.04 3.93 -12.68
N ILE A 145 -8.31 3.28 -11.55
CA ILE A 145 -7.29 2.90 -10.57
C ILE A 145 -6.75 1.51 -10.93
N PRO A 146 -5.43 1.35 -11.16
CA PRO A 146 -4.82 0.05 -11.44
C PRO A 146 -4.96 -0.90 -10.25
N ILE A 147 -5.11 -2.19 -10.57
CA ILE A 147 -5.21 -3.27 -9.58
C ILE A 147 -4.08 -4.27 -9.75
N TYR A 148 -3.48 -4.68 -8.64
CA TYR A 148 -2.58 -5.82 -8.57
C TYR A 148 -3.16 -6.95 -7.70
N MET A 149 -3.47 -8.08 -8.33
CA MET A 149 -3.87 -9.31 -7.66
C MET A 149 -2.65 -10.19 -7.39
N LYS A 150 -2.41 -10.51 -6.11
CA LYS A 150 -1.34 -11.42 -5.74
C LYS A 150 -1.58 -12.84 -6.26
N SER A 151 -0.48 -13.56 -6.49
CA SER A 151 -0.49 -14.92 -7.01
C SER A 151 -1.29 -15.91 -6.16
N ASN A 152 -1.43 -15.65 -4.86
CA ASN A 152 -2.22 -16.46 -3.94
C ASN A 152 -3.76 -16.39 -4.19
N LEU A 153 -4.21 -15.51 -5.07
CA LEU A 153 -5.59 -15.46 -5.55
C LEU A 153 -5.88 -16.40 -6.72
N ARG A 154 -4.85 -16.96 -7.39
CA ARG A 154 -5.03 -17.85 -8.56
C ARG A 154 -5.91 -19.07 -8.29
N LYS A 155 -5.99 -19.53 -7.03
CA LYS A 155 -6.83 -20.68 -6.65
C LYS A 155 -8.33 -20.38 -6.65
N VAL A 156 -8.72 -19.10 -6.63
CA VAL A 156 -10.14 -18.68 -6.50
C VAL A 156 -10.58 -17.67 -7.54
N TRP A 157 -9.67 -16.95 -8.18
CA TRP A 157 -9.99 -16.05 -9.27
C TRP A 157 -10.18 -16.83 -10.58
N PRO A 158 -11.32 -16.70 -11.29
CA PRO A 158 -11.63 -17.52 -12.46
C PRO A 158 -10.80 -17.15 -13.69
N ASP A 159 -10.38 -15.90 -13.80
CA ASP A 159 -9.69 -15.36 -14.98
C ASP A 159 -8.17 -15.24 -14.77
N LYS A 160 -7.47 -14.69 -15.77
CA LYS A 160 -6.10 -14.23 -15.57
C LYS A 160 -6.06 -13.16 -14.47
N LEU A 161 -5.11 -13.29 -13.56
CA LEU A 161 -4.88 -12.28 -12.51
C LEU A 161 -4.56 -10.94 -13.15
N ILE A 162 -5.21 -9.88 -12.65
CA ILE A 162 -4.90 -8.50 -13.01
C ILE A 162 -3.63 -8.11 -12.26
N GLN A 163 -2.63 -7.58 -12.94
CA GLN A 163 -1.31 -7.26 -12.36
C GLN A 163 -0.84 -5.89 -12.84
N ASP A 164 -1.76 -4.94 -12.86
CA ASP A 164 -1.51 -3.59 -13.33
C ASP A 164 -0.70 -2.84 -12.27
N LEU A 165 0.23 -2.01 -12.74
CA LEU A 165 1.09 -1.18 -11.91
C LEU A 165 0.66 0.28 -12.12
N PRO A 166 0.82 1.13 -11.10
CA PRO A 166 0.61 2.56 -11.29
C PRO A 166 1.72 3.15 -12.16
N GLU A 167 1.38 4.24 -12.86
CA GLU A 167 2.28 5.02 -13.70
C GLU A 167 3.23 5.91 -12.88
#